data_AF-A0A7R9ZPR5-F1
#
_entry.id   AF-A0A7R9ZPR5-F1
#
_cell.length_a   1.000
_cell.length_b   1.000
_cell.length_c   1.000
_cell.angle_alpha   90.00
_cell.angle_beta   90.00
_cell.angle_gamma   90.00
#
_symmetry.space_group_name_H-M   'P 1'
#
loop_
_entity.id
_entity.type
_entity.pdbx_description
1 polymer ?
#
loop_
_entity_poly.entity_id
_entity_poly.type
_entity_poly.pdbx_seq_one_letter_code
_entity_poly.pdbx_strand_id
1 'polypeptide(L)'
;MFVPTSLPFLPLAISSTSYALYCTSLIQQKWNEKFFAESYEAFLNGRSDTDPSIGWYEGEMGFFDYYIIPLAKKLKDCEVFGVGADEYLNYAKANRAEWETKGRDIVTGYLNRAKRKITAAAAADPGVV
;
A
#
# COMPACT_ATOMS: atom_id res chain seq x y z
N MET A 1 -18.91 39.73 8.87
CA MET A 1 -18.33 38.84 7.84
C MET A 1 -16.94 38.47 8.32
N PHE A 2 -16.81 37.34 9.01
CA PHE A 2 -15.55 36.86 9.58
C PHE A 2 -15.34 35.47 8.99
N VAL A 3 -14.37 35.33 8.09
CA VAL A 3 -13.92 34.04 7.57
C VAL A 3 -12.70 33.68 8.41
N PRO A 4 -12.74 32.67 9.30
CA PRO A 4 -11.57 32.30 10.07
C PRO A 4 -10.61 31.52 9.18
N THR A 5 -9.44 32.13 8.99
CA THR A 5 -8.22 31.53 8.47
C THR A 5 -7.63 30.55 9.48
N SER A 6 -7.90 29.25 9.33
CA SER A 6 -7.05 28.22 9.93
C SER A 6 -7.24 26.87 9.23
N LEU A 7 -6.31 26.53 8.33
CA LEU A 7 -5.70 25.19 8.16
C LEU A 7 -4.90 25.14 6.83
N PRO A 8 -3.67 25.69 6.75
CA PRO A 8 -2.82 25.58 5.56
C PRO A 8 -1.94 24.32 5.56
N PHE A 9 -2.42 23.18 6.07
CA PHE A 9 -1.60 21.94 6.12
C PHE A 9 -2.31 20.64 5.70
N LEU A 10 -3.56 20.69 5.24
CA LEU A 10 -4.25 19.49 4.75
C LEU A 10 -3.94 19.07 3.29
N PRO A 11 -3.49 19.93 2.35
CA PRO A 11 -3.34 19.50 0.95
C PRO A 11 -2.21 18.49 0.69
N LEU A 12 -1.15 18.49 1.50
CA LEU A 12 0.03 17.63 1.29
C LEU A 12 -0.14 16.20 1.82
N ALA A 13 -0.94 16.00 2.88
CA ALA A 13 -1.31 14.66 3.32
C ALA A 13 -2.38 14.03 2.40
N ILE A 14 -3.18 14.87 1.74
CA ILE A 14 -4.20 14.44 0.80
C ILE A 14 -3.59 14.02 -0.55
N SER A 15 -2.46 14.55 -1.02
CA SER A 15 -1.93 14.11 -2.34
C SER A 15 -1.47 12.65 -2.37
N SER A 16 -0.89 12.13 -1.28
CA SER A 16 -0.49 10.71 -1.17
C SER A 16 -1.67 9.79 -0.83
N THR A 17 -2.68 10.27 -0.10
CA THR A 17 -3.87 9.50 0.27
C THR A 17 -5.02 9.59 -0.76
N SER A 18 -5.09 10.65 -1.57
CA SER A 18 -6.02 10.79 -2.71
C SER A 18 -5.74 9.78 -3.80
N TYR A 19 -4.47 9.41 -4.01
CA TYR A 19 -4.16 8.23 -4.83
C TYR A 19 -4.77 6.98 -4.18
N ALA A 20 -4.57 6.73 -2.89
CA ALA A 20 -5.15 5.55 -2.23
C ALA A 20 -6.69 5.48 -2.28
N LEU A 21 -7.38 6.62 -2.37
CA LEU A 21 -8.84 6.73 -2.42
C LEU A 21 -9.41 6.53 -3.83
N TYR A 22 -8.73 7.01 -4.88
CA TYR A 22 -9.10 6.74 -6.28
C TYR A 22 -8.53 5.42 -6.85
N CYS A 23 -7.62 4.75 -6.11
CA CYS A 23 -6.91 3.59 -6.61
C CYS A 23 -7.70 2.28 -6.47
N THR A 24 -8.00 1.71 -7.63
CA THR A 24 -8.41 0.31 -7.78
C THR A 24 -7.35 -0.63 -7.21
N SER A 25 -7.76 -1.86 -6.84
CA SER A 25 -6.86 -2.86 -6.26
C SER A 25 -5.58 -3.09 -7.07
N LEU A 26 -5.63 -2.91 -8.39
CA LEU A 26 -4.48 -3.05 -9.29
C LEU A 26 -3.38 -2.00 -9.06
N ILE A 27 -3.73 -0.74 -8.79
CA ILE A 27 -2.73 0.30 -8.56
C ILE A 27 -2.07 0.10 -7.20
N GLN A 28 -2.87 -0.24 -6.18
CA GLN A 28 -2.37 -0.60 -4.85
C GLN A 28 -1.39 -1.77 -4.93
N GLN A 29 -1.77 -2.86 -5.60
CA GLN A 29 -0.91 -4.03 -5.75
C GLN A 29 0.40 -3.75 -6.49
N LYS A 30 0.39 -2.88 -7.51
CA LYS A 30 1.62 -2.52 -8.25
C LYS A 30 2.66 -1.85 -7.37
N TRP A 31 2.23 -0.90 -6.54
CA TRP A 31 3.14 -0.18 -5.65
C TRP A 31 3.52 -1.00 -4.44
N ASN A 32 2.57 -1.76 -3.89
CA ASN A 32 2.80 -2.71 -2.82
C ASN A 32 3.87 -3.75 -3.22
N GLU A 33 3.80 -4.29 -4.45
CA GLU A 33 4.82 -5.20 -4.98
C GLU A 33 6.22 -4.57 -5.04
N LYS A 34 6.31 -3.32 -5.52
CA LYS A 34 7.60 -2.62 -5.62
C LYS A 34 8.21 -2.44 -4.23
N PHE A 35 7.40 -1.99 -3.27
CA PHE A 35 7.83 -1.80 -1.90
C PHE A 35 8.23 -3.13 -1.23
N PHE A 36 7.49 -4.21 -1.50
CA PHE A 36 7.86 -5.55 -1.07
C PHE A 36 9.24 -5.95 -1.61
N ALA A 37 9.48 -5.73 -2.90
CA ALA A 37 10.74 -6.09 -3.55
C ALA A 37 11.93 -5.31 -2.94
N GLU A 38 11.77 -4.01 -2.73
CA GLU A 38 12.78 -3.16 -2.07
C GLU A 38 13.07 -3.61 -0.63
N SER A 39 12.02 -3.96 0.12
CA SER A 39 12.15 -4.48 1.49
C SER A 39 12.84 -5.84 1.53
N TYR A 40 12.51 -6.73 0.59
CA TYR A 40 13.10 -8.07 0.50
C TYR A 40 14.57 -8.01 0.09
N GLU A 41 14.93 -7.12 -0.82
CA GLU A 41 16.33 -6.84 -1.17
C GLU A 41 17.10 -6.27 0.03
N ALA A 42 16.51 -5.35 0.80
CA ALA A 42 17.13 -4.83 2.02
C ALA A 42 17.38 -5.94 3.05
N PHE A 43 16.43 -6.87 3.22
CA PHE A 43 16.59 -8.03 4.09
C PHE A 43 17.76 -8.94 3.65
N LEU A 44 17.82 -9.30 2.36
CA LEU A 44 18.90 -10.16 1.85
C LEU A 44 20.28 -9.52 1.95
N ASN A 45 20.36 -8.21 1.83
CA ASN A 45 21.60 -7.44 1.98
C ASN A 45 21.95 -7.13 3.45
N GLY A 46 21.21 -7.69 4.42
CA GLY A 46 21.44 -7.47 5.85
C GLY A 46 21.15 -6.04 6.33
N ARG A 47 20.42 -5.24 5.55
CA ARG A 47 19.97 -3.88 5.94
C ARG A 47 18.65 -3.89 6.70
N SER A 48 17.98 -5.04 6.77
CA SER A 48 16.79 -5.29 7.56
C SER A 48 16.93 -6.65 8.24
N ASP A 49 16.63 -6.73 9.53
CA ASP A 49 16.66 -7.98 10.29
C ASP A 49 15.41 -8.85 10.06
N THR A 50 14.38 -8.26 9.44
CA THR A 50 13.06 -8.90 9.29
C THR A 50 12.80 -9.30 7.85
N ASP A 51 12.44 -10.57 7.65
CA ASP A 51 11.93 -11.07 6.37
C ASP A 51 10.52 -10.51 6.13
N PRO A 52 10.32 -9.66 5.10
CA PRO A 52 9.02 -9.06 4.83
C PRO A 52 7.95 -10.11 4.46
N SER A 53 8.32 -11.30 3.99
CA SER A 53 7.36 -12.32 3.56
C SER A 53 6.55 -12.95 4.70
N ILE A 54 7.02 -12.86 5.95
CA ILE A 54 6.41 -13.53 7.10
C ILE A 54 5.16 -12.77 7.61
N GLY A 55 5.13 -11.45 7.47
CA GLY A 55 4.08 -10.60 8.08
C GLY A 55 3.37 -9.66 7.12
N TRP A 56 3.68 -9.69 5.82
CA TRP A 56 3.15 -8.71 4.87
C TRP A 56 1.62 -8.79 4.71
N TYR A 57 1.07 -10.01 4.69
CA TYR A 57 -0.37 -10.21 4.54
C TYR A 57 -1.14 -9.61 5.72
N GLU A 58 -0.74 -9.97 6.93
CA GLU A 58 -1.33 -9.48 8.18
C GLU A 58 -1.12 -7.96 8.33
N GLY A 59 0.06 -7.46 7.96
CA GLY A 59 0.38 -6.04 7.98
C GLY A 59 -0.53 -5.22 7.07
N GLU A 60 -0.74 -5.67 5.83
CA GLU A 60 -1.62 -4.99 4.87
C GLU A 60 -3.10 -5.08 5.29
N MET A 61 -3.54 -6.19 5.88
CA MET A 61 -4.87 -6.30 6.50
C MET A 61 -5.04 -5.24 7.60
N GLY A 62 -4.05 -5.11 8.49
CA GLY A 62 -4.03 -4.07 9.52
C GLY A 62 -3.99 -2.66 8.93
N PHE A 63 -3.28 -2.45 7.81
CA PHE A 63 -3.25 -1.18 7.12
C PHE A 63 -4.65 -0.75 6.63
N PHE A 64 -5.42 -1.69 6.05
CA PHE A 64 -6.81 -1.42 5.68
C PHE A 64 -7.70 -1.12 6.89
N ASP A 65 -7.63 -1.95 7.92
CA ASP A 65 -8.56 -1.90 9.06
C ASP A 65 -8.30 -0.70 9.98
N TYR A 66 -7.03 -0.33 10.21
CA TYR A 66 -6.67 0.74 11.14
C TYR A 66 -6.38 2.10 10.50
N TYR A 67 -6.09 2.15 9.19
CA TYR A 67 -5.73 3.41 8.51
C TYR A 67 -6.69 3.74 7.37
N ILE A 68 -6.81 2.89 6.34
CA ILE A 68 -7.56 3.23 5.12
C ILE A 68 -9.06 3.37 5.36
N ILE A 69 -9.70 2.35 5.97
CA ILE A 69 -11.15 2.37 6.20
C ILE A 69 -11.55 3.49 7.18
N PRO A 70 -10.86 3.68 8.33
CA PRO A 70 -11.16 4.80 9.23
C PRO A 70 -10.98 6.17 8.56
N LEU A 71 -9.95 6.34 7.70
CA LEU A 71 -9.76 7.57 6.95
C LEU A 71 -10.90 7.82 5.96
N ALA A 72 -11.30 6.80 5.19
CA ALA A 72 -12.41 6.90 4.25
C ALA A 72 -13.73 7.24 4.95
N LYS A 73 -14.00 6.68 6.14
CA LYS A 73 -15.15 7.06 6.97
C LYS A 73 -15.10 8.53 7.38
N LYS A 74 -13.96 9.00 7.91
CA LYS A 74 -13.79 10.41 8.28
C LYS A 74 -14.00 11.35 7.10
N LEU A 75 -13.53 10.98 5.91
CA LEU A 75 -13.70 11.79 4.70
C LEU A 75 -15.15 11.86 4.24
N LYS A 76 -15.91 10.78 4.41
CA LYS A 76 -17.36 10.77 4.21
C LYS A 76 -18.06 11.71 5.20
N ASP A 77 -17.74 11.59 6.48
CA ASP A 77 -18.37 12.39 7.54
C ASP A 77 -18.05 13.88 7.43
N CYS A 78 -16.91 14.23 6.82
CA CYS A 78 -16.53 15.62 6.61
C CYS A 78 -17.39 16.36 5.56
N GLU A 79 -18.20 15.68 4.73
CA GLU A 79 -19.04 16.23 3.63
C GLU A 79 -18.34 17.15 2.60
N VAL A 80 -17.07 17.53 2.82
CA VAL A 80 -16.24 18.41 1.98
C VAL A 80 -16.05 17.87 0.56
N PHE A 81 -16.27 16.56 0.35
CA PHE A 81 -16.05 15.87 -0.93
C PHE A 81 -17.35 15.47 -1.66
N GLY A 82 -18.53 15.82 -1.13
CA GLY A 82 -19.82 15.52 -1.74
C GLY A 82 -20.02 14.01 -2.05
N VAL A 83 -20.75 13.72 -3.14
CA VAL A 83 -21.21 12.37 -3.52
C VAL A 83 -20.07 11.36 -3.76
N GLY A 84 -18.83 11.81 -3.99
CA GLY A 84 -17.67 10.94 -4.23
C GLY A 84 -17.11 10.27 -2.97
N ALA A 85 -17.47 10.74 -1.77
CA ALA A 85 -16.90 10.20 -0.54
C ALA A 85 -17.44 8.79 -0.20
N ASP A 86 -18.67 8.47 -0.62
CA ASP A 86 -19.25 7.13 -0.49
C ASP A 86 -18.52 6.09 -1.36
N GLU A 87 -18.08 6.49 -2.55
CA GLU A 87 -17.35 5.61 -3.47
C GLU A 87 -16.02 5.16 -2.87
N TYR A 88 -15.28 6.08 -2.23
CA TYR A 88 -14.00 5.76 -1.58
C TYR A 88 -14.15 4.75 -0.44
N LEU A 89 -15.19 4.90 0.39
CA LEU A 89 -15.44 3.95 1.46
C LEU A 89 -15.80 2.57 0.92
N ASN A 90 -16.54 2.51 -0.19
CA ASN A 90 -16.87 1.25 -0.86
C ASN A 90 -15.64 0.59 -1.47
N TYR A 91 -14.77 1.35 -2.15
CA TYR A 91 -13.51 0.83 -2.69
C TYR A 91 -12.57 0.33 -1.60
N ALA A 92 -12.42 1.07 -0.50
CA ALA A 92 -11.60 0.65 0.64
C ALA A 92 -12.06 -0.71 1.20
N LYS A 93 -13.37 -0.88 1.40
CA LYS A 93 -13.94 -2.15 1.87
C LYS A 93 -13.79 -3.29 0.86
N ALA A 94 -14.01 -3.02 -0.42
CA ALA A 94 -13.88 -4.00 -1.49
C ALA A 94 -12.42 -4.47 -1.64
N ASN A 95 -11.46 -3.54 -1.64
CA ASN A 95 -10.04 -3.85 -1.71
C ASN A 95 -9.59 -4.67 -0.49
N ARG A 96 -10.07 -4.32 0.72
CA ARG A 96 -9.81 -5.10 1.94
C ARG A 96 -10.37 -6.52 1.84
N ALA A 97 -11.58 -6.70 1.33
CA ALA A 97 -12.18 -8.02 1.14
C ALA A 97 -11.46 -8.86 0.06
N GLU A 98 -11.02 -8.22 -1.03
CA GLU A 98 -10.20 -8.87 -2.05
C GLU A 98 -8.85 -9.29 -1.45
N TRP A 99 -8.22 -8.42 -0.65
CA TRP A 99 -6.96 -8.71 0.01
C TRP A 99 -7.12 -9.85 1.04
N GLU A 100 -8.19 -9.87 1.82
CA GLU A 100 -8.48 -10.98 2.73
C GLU A 100 -8.52 -12.33 1.99
N THR A 101 -9.17 -12.36 0.82
CA THR A 101 -9.36 -13.56 0.01
C THR A 101 -8.09 -14.00 -0.73
N LYS A 102 -7.35 -13.05 -1.33
CA LYS A 102 -6.26 -13.33 -2.29
C LYS A 102 -4.88 -12.91 -1.79
N GLY A 103 -4.79 -12.18 -0.69
CA GLY A 103 -3.58 -11.49 -0.26
C GLY A 103 -2.40 -12.44 -0.03
N ARG A 104 -2.64 -13.63 0.52
CA ARG A 104 -1.57 -14.64 0.72
C ARG A 104 -0.97 -15.11 -0.61
N ASP A 105 -1.81 -15.35 -1.62
CA ASP A 105 -1.36 -15.74 -2.96
C ASP A 105 -0.65 -14.58 -3.67
N ILE A 106 -1.14 -13.36 -3.48
CA ILE A 106 -0.53 -12.14 -4.01
C ILE A 106 0.89 -11.97 -3.44
N VAL A 107 1.07 -12.07 -2.11
CA VAL A 107 2.37 -11.98 -1.43
C VAL A 107 3.30 -13.11 -1.87
N THR A 108 2.78 -14.33 -2.02
CA THR A 108 3.55 -15.46 -2.60
C THR A 108 4.04 -15.12 -4.01
N GLY A 109 3.17 -14.50 -4.82
CA GLY A 109 3.51 -13.97 -6.13
C GLY A 109 4.62 -12.91 -6.11
N TYR A 110 4.58 -11.99 -5.14
CA TYR A 110 5.62 -10.98 -4.94
C TYR A 110 6.96 -11.64 -4.61
N LEU A 111 6.98 -12.56 -3.64
CA LEU A 111 8.19 -13.29 -3.24
C LEU A 111 8.82 -14.04 -4.42
N ASN A 112 8.00 -14.74 -5.20
CA ASN A 112 8.47 -15.47 -6.38
C ASN A 112 9.03 -14.53 -7.48
N ARG A 113 8.45 -13.33 -7.65
CA ARG A 113 8.97 -12.33 -8.58
C ARG A 113 10.27 -11.71 -8.06
N ALA A 114 10.35 -11.38 -6.78
CA ALA A 114 11.56 -10.84 -6.15
C ALA A 114 12.73 -11.84 -6.26
N LYS A 115 12.52 -13.10 -5.86
CA LYS A 115 13.53 -14.17 -5.98
C LYS A 115 14.04 -14.33 -7.41
N ARG A 116 13.13 -14.38 -8.40
CA ARG A 116 13.52 -14.46 -9.82
C ARG A 116 14.39 -13.30 -10.27
N LYS A 117 14.06 -12.06 -9.87
CA LYS A 117 14.87 -10.88 -10.22
C LYS A 117 16.28 -10.98 -9.64
N ILE A 118 16.40 -11.42 -8.38
CA ILE A 118 17.69 -11.58 -7.70
C ILE A 118 18.53 -12.68 -8.36
N THR A 119 17.95 -13.85 -8.63
CA THR A 119 18.65 -14.94 -9.32
C THR A 119 19.10 -14.52 -10.73
N ALA A 120 18.24 -13.82 -11.48
CA ALA A 120 18.58 -13.32 -12.81
C ALA A 120 19.72 -12.28 -12.76
N ALA A 121 19.73 -11.39 -11.75
CA ALA A 121 20.81 -10.43 -11.55
C ALA A 121 22.13 -11.13 -11.21
N ALA A 122 22.12 -12.12 -10.31
CA ALA A 122 23.30 -12.89 -9.94
C ALA A 122 23.86 -13.72 -11.12
N ALA A 123 22.99 -14.24 -12.00
CA ALA A 123 23.41 -14.95 -13.21
C ALA A 123 23.98 -14.01 -14.29
N ALA A 124 23.59 -12.73 -14.28
CA ALA A 124 24.07 -11.72 -15.23
C ALA A 124 25.42 -11.10 -14.82
N ASP A 125 25.80 -11.19 -13.55
CA ASP A 125 27.10 -10.74 -13.03
C ASP A 125 27.76 -11.84 -12.17
N PRO A 126 28.34 -12.87 -12.80
CA PRO A 126 28.99 -13.97 -12.07
C PRO A 126 30.37 -13.59 -11.47
N GLY A 127 30.77 -12.32 -11.44
CA GLY A 127 32.16 -11.96 -11.09
C GLY A 127 32.38 -10.53 -10.61
N VAL A 128 32.20 -10.32 -9.30
CA VAL A 128 33.17 -9.55 -8.50
C VAL A 128 33.77 -10.52 -7.49
N VAL A 129 35.10 -10.63 -7.56
CA VAL A 129 36.02 -11.46 -6.77
C VAL A 129 35.92 -11.15 -5.28
#